data_AF-F0YRU5-F1
#
_entry.id   AF-F0YRU5-F1
#
_cell.length_a   1.000
_cell.length_b   1.000
_cell.length_c   1.000
_cell.angle_alpha   90.00
_cell.angle_beta   90.00
_cell.angle_gamma   90.00
#
_symmetry.space_group_name_H-M   'P 1'
#
loop_
_entity.id
_entity.type
_entity.pdbx_description
1 polymer ?
#
loop_
_entity_poly.entity_id
_entity_poly.type
_entity_poly.pdbx_seq_one_letter_code
_entity_poly.pdbx_strand_id
1 'polypeptide(L)'
;MAARRSSLARAADKTEDVISRACAVVATFASRKPWRTVGLCLFLSAVLASGFSQIKNEARPDKLYVPAYMKSQEDRAWIDDRFGSADVVSSVLLDHRGDANLLTKAALRDAFDVYEDVLAISAEGGATGYDARSCAVGGWNGLCQKSSILAFWNYSRAALEDDPDVLATVNRPAPDCCSPVGRAASLFRVAAKLRYDASGAVAYAGSLKFDFYLDNDAHEKTNVDPHAQRLER
;
A
#
# COMPACT_ATOMS: atom_id res chain seq x y z
N MET A 1 -38.97 -27.34 -59.94
CA MET A 1 -39.11 -26.13 -59.09
C MET A 1 -37.75 -25.81 -58.50
N ALA A 2 -36.99 -24.89 -59.10
CA ALA A 2 -35.70 -24.44 -58.56
C ALA A 2 -35.97 -23.32 -57.54
N ALA A 3 -35.66 -23.56 -56.26
CA ALA A 3 -35.75 -22.55 -55.22
C ALA A 3 -34.84 -21.37 -55.58
N ARG A 4 -35.41 -20.16 -55.71
CA ARG A 4 -34.65 -18.91 -55.86
C ARG A 4 -33.74 -18.77 -54.63
N ARG A 5 -32.44 -19.08 -54.78
CA ARG A 5 -31.45 -18.80 -53.73
C ARG A 5 -31.48 -17.31 -53.41
N SER A 6 -31.67 -16.99 -52.13
CA SER A 6 -31.68 -15.62 -51.62
C SER A 6 -30.37 -14.91 -52.00
N SER A 7 -30.41 -13.59 -52.16
CA SER A 7 -29.21 -12.77 -52.43
C SER A 7 -28.13 -12.98 -51.37
N LEU A 8 -28.52 -13.28 -50.13
CA LEU A 8 -27.65 -13.62 -49.01
C LEU A 8 -26.87 -14.92 -49.26
N ALA A 9 -27.50 -15.97 -49.80
CA ALA A 9 -26.82 -17.22 -50.13
C ALA A 9 -25.75 -17.01 -51.23
N ARG A 10 -26.05 -16.18 -52.23
CA ARG A 10 -25.07 -15.83 -53.29
C ARG A 10 -23.94 -14.94 -52.78
N ALA A 11 -24.17 -14.11 -51.76
CA ALA A 11 -23.12 -13.32 -51.13
C ALA A 11 -22.21 -14.22 -50.27
N ALA A 12 -22.79 -15.14 -49.51
CA ALA A 12 -22.05 -16.12 -48.71
C ALA A 12 -21.16 -17.03 -49.58
N ASP A 13 -21.71 -17.59 -50.67
CA ASP A 13 -20.96 -18.44 -51.63
C ASP A 13 -19.74 -17.69 -52.21
N LYS A 14 -19.89 -16.39 -52.52
CA LYS A 14 -18.78 -15.55 -53.02
C LYS A 14 -17.73 -15.28 -51.95
N THR A 15 -18.15 -15.05 -50.71
CA THR A 15 -17.23 -14.85 -49.59
C THR A 15 -16.43 -16.12 -49.31
N GLU A 16 -17.09 -17.28 -49.35
CA GLU A 16 -16.44 -18.58 -49.19
C GLU A 16 -15.41 -18.85 -50.29
N ASP A 17 -15.76 -18.57 -51.56
CA ASP A 17 -14.83 -18.69 -52.69
C ASP A 17 -13.60 -17.78 -52.54
N VAL A 18 -13.78 -16.54 -52.07
CA VAL A 18 -12.68 -15.59 -51.87
C VAL A 18 -11.76 -16.05 -50.74
N ILE A 19 -12.32 -16.51 -49.62
CA ILE A 19 -11.54 -17.03 -48.48
C ILE A 19 -10.80 -18.29 -48.89
N SER A 20 -11.47 -19.23 -49.56
CA SER A 20 -10.91 -20.48 -50.07
C SER A 20 -9.70 -20.21 -50.98
N ARG A 21 -9.83 -19.27 -51.93
CA ARG A 21 -8.74 -18.86 -52.82
C ARG A 21 -7.58 -18.24 -52.04
N ALA A 22 -7.84 -17.37 -51.07
CA ALA A 22 -6.81 -16.76 -50.25
C ALA A 22 -6.04 -17.81 -49.43
N CYS A 23 -6.74 -18.75 -48.79
CA CYS A 23 -6.15 -19.87 -48.06
C CYS A 23 -5.32 -20.77 -48.98
N ALA A 24 -5.81 -21.10 -50.17
CA ALA A 24 -5.08 -21.91 -51.14
C ALA A 24 -3.78 -21.22 -51.59
N VAL A 25 -3.77 -19.90 -51.78
CA VAL A 25 -2.56 -19.13 -52.12
C VAL A 25 -1.55 -19.16 -50.98
N VAL A 26 -1.97 -18.95 -49.74
CA VAL A 26 -1.08 -19.01 -48.57
C VAL A 26 -0.52 -20.41 -48.36
N ALA A 27 -1.36 -21.45 -48.49
CA ALA A 27 -0.97 -22.84 -48.34
C ALA A 27 0.04 -23.27 -49.43
N THR A 28 -0.19 -22.88 -50.68
CA THR A 28 0.74 -23.17 -51.79
C THR A 28 2.05 -22.40 -51.68
N PHE A 29 2.04 -21.20 -51.11
CA PHE A 29 3.26 -20.46 -50.80
C PHE A 29 4.07 -21.13 -49.69
N ALA A 30 3.41 -21.57 -48.61
CA ALA A 30 4.03 -22.28 -47.50
C ALA A 30 4.62 -23.63 -47.91
N SER A 31 3.92 -24.39 -48.77
CA SER A 31 4.37 -25.71 -49.22
C SER A 31 5.52 -25.66 -50.23
N ARG A 32 5.57 -24.63 -51.10
CA ARG A 32 6.63 -24.49 -52.11
C ARG A 32 7.98 -24.05 -51.55
N LYS A 33 8.00 -23.30 -50.44
CA LYS A 33 9.24 -22.74 -49.86
C LYS A 33 9.23 -22.82 -48.32
N PRO A 34 9.20 -24.04 -47.74
CA PRO A 34 8.95 -24.24 -46.31
C PRO A 34 9.96 -23.50 -45.41
N TRP A 35 11.25 -23.54 -45.73
CA TRP A 35 12.28 -22.86 -44.96
C TRP A 35 12.17 -21.33 -44.95
N ARG A 36 11.68 -20.72 -46.06
CA ARG A 36 11.46 -19.27 -46.11
C ARG A 36 10.24 -18.87 -45.28
N THR A 37 9.20 -19.70 -45.28
CA THR A 37 8.01 -19.48 -44.45
C THR A 37 8.35 -19.59 -42.97
N VAL A 38 9.13 -20.59 -42.55
CA VAL A 38 9.61 -20.72 -41.16
C VAL A 38 10.43 -19.50 -40.76
N GLY A 39 11.41 -19.09 -41.59
CA GLY A 39 12.21 -17.90 -41.33
C GLY A 39 11.39 -16.62 -41.18
N LEU A 40 10.37 -16.43 -42.03
CA LEU A 40 9.46 -15.29 -41.94
C LEU A 40 8.61 -15.32 -40.66
N CYS A 41 8.06 -16.49 -40.29
CA CYS A 41 7.29 -16.64 -39.06
C CYS A 41 8.14 -16.35 -37.81
N LEU A 42 9.38 -16.86 -37.77
CA LEU A 42 10.30 -16.59 -36.67
C LEU A 42 10.70 -15.12 -36.61
N PHE A 43 10.97 -14.49 -37.75
CA PHE A 43 11.27 -13.07 -37.84
C PHE A 43 10.11 -12.21 -37.33
N LEU A 44 8.89 -12.47 -37.80
CA LEU A 44 7.68 -11.77 -37.34
C LEU A 44 7.44 -11.98 -35.85
N SER A 45 7.62 -13.22 -35.36
CA SER A 45 7.50 -13.53 -33.93
C SER A 45 8.54 -12.76 -33.11
N ALA A 46 9.78 -12.64 -33.58
CA ALA A 46 10.82 -11.88 -32.92
C ALA A 46 10.54 -10.37 -32.92
N VAL A 47 10.02 -9.82 -34.03
CA VAL A 47 9.59 -8.42 -34.10
C VAL A 47 8.45 -8.15 -33.11
N LEU A 48 7.45 -9.02 -33.04
CA LEU A 48 6.36 -8.88 -32.06
C LEU A 48 6.86 -9.08 -30.63
N ALA A 49 7.78 -10.03 -30.41
CA ALA A 49 8.37 -10.29 -29.11
C ALA A 49 9.28 -9.15 -28.62
N SER A 50 9.77 -8.28 -29.53
CA SER A 50 10.54 -7.10 -29.12
C SER A 50 9.73 -6.14 -28.23
N GLY A 51 8.40 -6.17 -28.32
CA GLY A 51 7.50 -5.41 -27.45
C GLY A 51 7.62 -5.78 -25.97
N PHE A 52 8.04 -7.02 -25.64
CA PHE A 52 8.26 -7.44 -24.26
C PHE A 52 9.39 -6.65 -23.58
N SER A 53 10.32 -6.07 -24.35
CA SER A 53 11.39 -5.21 -23.80
C SER A 53 10.86 -3.93 -23.14
N GLN A 54 9.62 -3.54 -23.44
CA GLN A 54 8.98 -2.34 -22.90
C GLN A 54 7.83 -2.65 -21.94
N ILE A 55 7.67 -3.91 -21.51
CA ILE A 55 6.65 -4.25 -20.52
C ILE A 55 7.02 -3.61 -19.19
N LYS A 56 6.06 -2.87 -18.64
CA LYS A 56 6.14 -2.24 -17.33
C LYS A 56 5.29 -3.05 -16.37
N ASN A 57 5.89 -3.46 -15.26
CA ASN A 57 5.14 -4.10 -14.19
C ASN A 57 4.49 -3.01 -13.34
N GLU A 58 3.16 -3.02 -13.28
CA GLU A 58 2.39 -2.20 -12.35
C GLU A 58 2.02 -3.09 -11.16
N ALA A 59 2.49 -2.71 -9.97
CA ALA A 59 2.26 -3.46 -8.73
C ALA A 59 1.36 -2.69 -7.76
N ARG A 60 1.00 -1.44 -8.07
CA ARG A 60 0.20 -0.62 -7.18
C ARG A 60 -1.26 -1.09 -7.19
N PRO A 61 -1.81 -1.46 -6.02
CA PRO A 61 -3.13 -2.07 -5.95
C PRO A 61 -4.25 -1.10 -6.36
N ASP A 62 -4.12 0.19 -6.05
CA ASP A 62 -5.09 1.22 -6.45
C ASP A 62 -5.25 1.31 -7.97
N LYS A 63 -4.16 1.14 -8.74
CA LYS A 63 -4.23 1.14 -10.20
C LYS A 63 -4.74 -0.17 -10.80
N LEU A 64 -4.49 -1.30 -10.14
CA LEU A 64 -4.91 -2.62 -10.62
C LEU A 64 -6.40 -2.89 -10.35
N TYR A 65 -6.90 -2.46 -9.20
CA TYR A 65 -8.23 -2.83 -8.72
C TYR A 65 -9.28 -1.72 -8.85
N VAL A 66 -8.88 -0.47 -9.04
CA VAL A 66 -9.81 0.66 -9.21
C VAL A 66 -9.68 1.22 -10.63
N PRO A 67 -10.76 1.22 -11.43
CA PRO A 67 -10.72 1.82 -12.75
C PRO A 67 -10.36 3.31 -12.67
N ALA A 68 -9.46 3.76 -13.56
CA ALA A 68 -8.90 5.11 -13.53
C ALA A 68 -9.94 6.25 -13.66
N TYR A 69 -11.10 5.96 -14.26
CA TYR A 69 -12.18 6.92 -14.50
C TYR A 69 -13.26 6.94 -13.39
N MET A 70 -13.03 6.28 -12.26
CA MET A 70 -13.96 6.31 -11.15
C MET A 70 -13.90 7.66 -10.41
N LYS A 71 -15.07 8.17 -9.99
CA LYS A 71 -15.19 9.40 -9.19
C LYS A 71 -14.30 9.40 -7.94
N SER A 72 -14.06 8.22 -7.34
CA SER A 72 -13.18 8.06 -6.19
C SER A 72 -11.71 8.41 -6.48
N GLN A 73 -11.23 8.21 -7.71
CA GLN A 73 -9.88 8.59 -8.11
C GLN A 73 -9.80 10.10 -8.33
N GLU A 74 -10.84 10.72 -8.90
CA GLU A 74 -10.92 12.18 -9.04
C GLU A 74 -10.96 12.87 -7.66
N ASP A 75 -11.77 12.34 -6.72
CA ASP A 75 -11.84 12.88 -5.36
C ASP A 75 -10.52 12.72 -4.63
N ARG A 76 -9.87 11.56 -4.78
CA ARG A 76 -8.53 11.35 -4.22
C ARG A 76 -7.53 12.35 -4.79
N ALA A 77 -7.48 12.51 -6.11
CA ALA A 77 -6.57 13.45 -6.76
C ALA A 77 -6.82 14.90 -6.30
N TRP A 78 -8.09 15.28 -6.12
CA TRP A 78 -8.45 16.60 -5.59
C TRP A 78 -7.98 16.79 -4.14
N ILE A 79 -8.09 15.76 -3.29
CA ILE A 79 -7.57 15.80 -1.92
C ILE A 79 -6.05 15.89 -1.91
N ASP A 80 -5.37 15.00 -2.65
CA ASP A 80 -3.91 14.90 -2.69
C ASP A 80 -3.29 16.21 -3.23
N ASP A 81 -3.88 16.85 -4.25
CA ASP A 81 -3.44 18.14 -4.80
C ASP A 81 -3.57 19.30 -3.80
N ARG A 82 -4.63 19.28 -2.98
CA ARG A 82 -4.98 20.42 -2.11
C ARG A 82 -4.43 20.32 -0.70
N PHE A 83 -4.27 19.11 -0.18
CA PHE A 83 -3.88 18.84 1.21
C PHE A 83 -2.58 18.05 1.32
N GLY A 84 -1.99 17.63 0.20
CA GLY A 84 -0.86 16.71 0.18
C GLY A 84 -1.30 15.25 0.24
N SER A 85 -0.36 14.35 -0.02
CA SER A 85 -0.61 12.91 0.04
C SER A 85 -0.89 12.48 1.48
N ALA A 86 -1.83 11.57 1.68
CA ALA A 86 -2.05 10.99 3.00
C ALA A 86 -0.80 10.23 3.50
N ASP A 87 -0.41 10.46 4.75
CA ASP A 87 0.68 9.74 5.42
C ASP A 87 0.49 8.23 5.38
N VAL A 88 1.59 7.50 5.30
CA VAL A 88 1.59 6.03 5.41
C VAL A 88 1.72 5.65 6.87
N VAL A 89 0.82 4.80 7.38
CA VAL A 89 0.90 4.32 8.75
C VAL A 89 1.52 2.93 8.78
N SER A 90 2.66 2.79 9.47
CA SER A 90 3.24 1.50 9.82
C SER A 90 2.83 1.14 11.25
N SER A 91 2.12 0.02 11.40
CA SER A 91 1.59 -0.41 12.69
C SER A 91 2.32 -1.64 13.23
N VAL A 92 2.73 -1.60 14.50
CA VAL A 92 3.18 -2.78 15.26
C VAL A 92 2.11 -3.13 16.28
N LEU A 93 1.69 -4.39 16.29
CA LEU A 93 0.73 -4.93 17.24
C LEU A 93 1.46 -5.86 18.20
N LEU A 94 1.44 -5.51 19.48
CA LEU A 94 1.97 -6.34 20.56
C LEU A 94 0.82 -7.12 21.17
N ASP A 95 0.95 -8.44 21.21
CA ASP A 95 0.01 -9.35 21.84
C ASP A 95 0.79 -10.34 22.70
N HIS A 96 0.15 -10.88 23.73
CA HIS A 96 0.76 -11.92 24.55
C HIS A 96 0.24 -13.30 24.16
N ARG A 97 1.09 -14.32 24.27
CA ARG A 97 0.64 -15.71 24.16
C ARG A 97 -0.12 -16.10 25.42
N GLY A 98 -1.44 -16.05 25.35
CA GLY A 98 -2.33 -16.31 26.49
C GLY A 98 -3.03 -15.03 26.97
N ASP A 99 -3.85 -15.15 28.02
CA ASP A 99 -4.66 -14.05 28.55
C ASP A 99 -3.88 -13.23 29.60
N ALA A 100 -2.75 -12.63 29.20
CA ALA A 100 -1.94 -11.79 30.10
C ALA A 100 -2.30 -10.30 29.97
N ASN A 101 -2.12 -9.55 31.05
CA ASN A 101 -2.36 -8.12 31.07
C ASN A 101 -1.13 -7.33 30.61
N LEU A 102 -1.27 -6.56 29.54
CA LEU A 102 -0.22 -5.70 29.02
C LEU A 102 -0.18 -4.31 29.69
N LEU A 103 -1.12 -3.99 30.60
CA LEU A 103 -1.10 -2.76 31.41
C LEU A 103 -0.31 -2.93 32.72
N THR A 104 0.69 -3.81 32.72
CA THR A 104 1.60 -3.98 33.84
C THR A 104 2.91 -3.24 33.55
N LYS A 105 3.57 -2.73 34.60
CA LYS A 105 4.84 -2.01 34.44
C LYS A 105 5.91 -2.86 33.73
N ALA A 106 5.94 -4.17 33.99
CA ALA A 106 6.83 -5.09 33.30
C ALA A 106 6.54 -5.16 31.79
N ALA A 107 5.29 -5.39 31.40
CA ALA A 107 4.91 -5.42 29.98
C ALA A 107 5.13 -4.08 29.26
N LEU A 108 4.96 -2.96 29.97
CA LEU A 108 5.22 -1.63 29.42
C LEU A 108 6.72 -1.35 29.23
N ARG A 109 7.60 -1.93 30.06
CA ARG A 109 9.05 -1.91 29.84
C ARG A 109 9.42 -2.64 28.56
N ASP A 110 8.88 -3.85 28.39
CA ASP A 110 9.10 -4.63 27.16
C ASP A 110 8.56 -3.86 25.93
N ALA A 111 7.45 -3.14 26.08
CA ALA A 111 6.90 -2.30 25.02
C ALA A 111 7.81 -1.09 24.68
N PHE A 112 8.50 -0.53 25.67
CA PHE A 112 9.55 0.48 25.45
C PHE A 112 10.77 -0.12 24.73
N ASP A 113 11.17 -1.35 25.07
CA ASP A 113 12.29 -2.04 24.41
C ASP A 113 11.98 -2.21 22.92
N VAL A 114 10.78 -2.69 22.58
CA VAL A 114 10.33 -2.78 21.16
C VAL A 114 10.32 -1.41 20.48
N TYR A 115 9.85 -0.37 21.16
CA TYR A 115 9.81 0.97 20.60
C TYR A 115 11.22 1.49 20.28
N GLU A 116 12.17 1.32 21.20
CA GLU A 116 13.56 1.73 21.01
C GLU A 116 14.25 0.90 19.91
N ASP A 117 13.99 -0.41 19.85
CA ASP A 117 14.48 -1.28 18.77
C ASP A 117 13.96 -0.82 17.40
N VAL A 118 12.68 -0.47 17.29
CA VAL A 118 12.10 0.04 16.05
C VAL A 118 12.74 1.37 15.64
N LEU A 119 12.99 2.27 16.58
CA LEU A 119 13.68 3.53 16.30
C LEU A 119 15.16 3.35 15.92
N ALA A 120 15.78 2.28 16.39
CA ALA A 120 17.16 1.93 16.06
C ALA A 120 17.32 1.26 14.69
N ILE A 121 16.21 0.86 14.04
CA ILE A 121 16.25 0.31 12.67
C ILE A 121 16.89 1.34 11.76
N SER A 122 17.87 0.91 10.98
CA SER A 122 18.54 1.73 9.97
C SER A 122 18.54 1.02 8.62
N ALA A 123 18.46 1.81 7.55
CA ALA A 123 18.63 1.33 6.19
C ALA A 123 20.12 1.29 5.81
N GLU A 124 20.44 0.56 4.73
CA GLU A 124 21.78 0.57 4.14
C GLU A 124 22.23 2.02 3.87
N GLY A 125 23.41 2.39 4.37
CA GLY A 125 23.92 3.77 4.34
C GLY A 125 23.82 4.53 5.68
N GLY A 126 23.36 3.88 6.76
CA GLY A 126 23.38 4.44 8.12
C GLY A 126 22.29 5.47 8.40
N ALA A 127 21.27 5.56 7.52
CA ALA A 127 20.09 6.38 7.75
C ALA A 127 19.14 5.63 8.71
N THR A 128 18.78 6.28 9.83
CA THR A 128 17.73 5.81 10.74
C THR A 128 16.38 5.76 10.01
N GLY A 129 15.65 4.66 10.22
CA GLY A 129 14.38 4.39 9.52
C GLY A 129 13.19 5.21 10.00
N TYR A 130 13.33 5.91 11.13
CA TYR A 130 12.30 6.80 11.65
C TYR A 130 12.91 8.10 12.19
N ASP A 131 13.11 9.05 11.27
CA ASP A 131 13.67 10.38 11.55
C ASP A 131 12.86 11.48 10.83
N ALA A 132 13.26 12.74 11.00
CA ALA A 132 12.57 13.89 10.40
C ALA A 132 12.52 13.88 8.85
N ARG A 133 13.23 12.97 8.17
CA ARG A 133 13.19 12.82 6.70
C ARG A 133 12.15 11.79 6.24
N SER A 134 11.84 10.84 7.11
CA SER A 134 11.01 9.66 6.80
C SER A 134 9.68 9.68 7.54
N CYS A 135 9.60 10.35 8.68
CA CYS A 135 8.39 10.45 9.47
C CYS A 135 7.50 11.60 8.98
N ALA A 136 6.19 11.42 9.12
CA ALA A 136 5.23 12.52 8.99
C ALA A 136 5.44 13.49 10.16
N VAL A 137 5.77 14.74 9.84
CA VAL A 137 6.03 15.76 10.85
C VAL A 137 4.71 16.44 11.24
N GLY A 138 4.38 16.40 12.54
CA GLY A 138 3.20 17.09 13.06
C GLY A 138 3.34 18.60 12.90
N GLY A 139 2.38 19.23 12.22
CA GLY A 139 2.43 20.65 11.86
C GLY A 139 2.46 21.66 13.04
N TRP A 140 2.32 21.20 14.29
CA TRP A 140 2.25 22.06 15.48
C TRP A 140 3.55 22.17 16.29
N ASN A 141 4.45 21.20 16.20
CA ASN A 141 5.67 21.18 17.03
C ASN A 141 6.92 20.65 16.33
N GLY A 142 6.81 20.27 15.05
CA GLY A 142 7.95 19.78 14.29
C GLY A 142 8.44 18.39 14.73
N LEU A 143 7.67 17.67 15.56
CA LEU A 143 8.00 16.32 15.99
C LEU A 143 7.39 15.28 15.05
N CYS A 144 8.07 14.14 14.90
CA CYS A 144 7.54 12.98 14.22
C CYS A 144 6.24 12.49 14.87
N GLN A 145 5.19 12.39 14.08
CA GLN A 145 3.88 11.95 14.52
C GLN A 145 3.90 10.46 14.83
N LYS A 146 3.55 10.06 16.06
CA LYS A 146 3.50 8.65 16.47
C LYS A 146 2.41 8.45 17.50
N SER A 147 1.80 7.28 17.51
CA SER A 147 0.74 6.96 18.47
C SER A 147 0.98 5.60 19.11
N SER A 148 1.03 5.56 20.43
CA SER A 148 1.12 4.31 21.19
C SER A 148 0.70 4.55 22.63
N ILE A 149 0.63 3.47 23.41
CA ILE A 149 0.44 3.57 24.87
C ILE A 149 1.58 4.33 25.57
N LEU A 150 2.75 4.45 24.95
CA LEU A 150 3.88 5.18 25.54
C LEU A 150 3.66 6.70 25.57
N ALA A 151 2.67 7.21 24.85
CA ALA A 151 2.29 8.62 24.87
C ALA A 151 1.88 9.10 26.28
N PHE A 152 1.34 8.22 27.13
CA PHE A 152 0.98 8.55 28.51
C PHE A 152 2.18 8.97 29.37
N TRP A 153 3.38 8.53 29.00
CA TRP A 153 4.65 8.91 29.63
C TRP A 153 5.50 9.79 28.72
N ASN A 154 4.89 10.43 27.72
CA ASN A 154 5.56 11.27 26.75
C ASN A 154 6.76 10.57 26.06
N TYR A 155 6.65 9.25 25.85
CA TYR A 155 7.73 8.41 25.32
C TYR A 155 9.04 8.47 26.14
N SER A 156 8.96 8.81 27.42
CA SER A 156 10.09 8.81 28.35
C SER A 156 10.10 7.53 29.18
N ARG A 157 11.13 6.71 29.01
CA ARG A 157 11.35 5.51 29.83
C ARG A 157 11.46 5.86 31.31
N ALA A 158 12.22 6.92 31.63
CA ALA A 158 12.35 7.39 33.01
C ALA A 158 10.99 7.77 33.63
N ALA A 159 10.10 8.40 32.86
CA ALA A 159 8.76 8.75 33.36
C ALA A 159 7.90 7.52 33.66
N LEU A 160 8.03 6.43 32.89
CA LEU A 160 7.39 5.15 33.23
C LEU A 160 8.02 4.54 34.49
N GLU A 161 9.34 4.60 34.61
CA GLU A 161 10.05 4.05 35.78
C GLU A 161 9.71 4.78 37.07
N ASP A 162 9.50 6.09 37.01
CA ASP A 162 9.10 6.90 38.16
C ASP A 162 7.59 6.81 38.45
N ASP A 163 6.78 6.24 37.55
CA ASP A 163 5.34 6.10 37.75
C ASP A 163 5.01 5.03 38.81
N PRO A 164 4.42 5.41 39.96
CA PRO A 164 4.03 4.47 41.00
C PRO A 164 2.76 3.67 40.67
N ASP A 165 1.91 4.15 39.75
CA ASP A 165 0.62 3.55 39.40
C ASP A 165 0.27 3.76 37.92
N VAL A 166 0.80 2.86 37.09
CA VAL A 166 0.58 2.87 35.64
C VAL A 166 -0.90 2.76 35.27
N LEU A 167 -1.73 2.09 36.08
CA LEU A 167 -3.16 1.95 35.82
C LEU A 167 -3.89 3.26 36.06
N ALA A 168 -3.55 3.99 37.12
CA ALA A 168 -4.09 5.32 37.35
C ALA A 168 -3.70 6.30 36.23
N THR A 169 -2.47 6.19 35.70
CA THR A 169 -1.98 7.04 34.60
C THR A 169 -2.74 6.79 33.30
N VAL A 170 -2.89 5.54 32.86
CA VAL A 170 -3.58 5.23 31.58
C VAL A 170 -5.08 5.51 31.59
N ASN A 171 -5.69 5.61 32.78
CA ASN A 171 -7.10 5.96 32.96
C ASN A 171 -7.37 7.47 33.04
N ARG A 172 -6.35 8.32 32.91
CA ARG A 172 -6.47 9.78 32.93
C ARG A 172 -6.05 10.38 31.58
N PRO A 173 -6.58 11.55 31.19
CA PRO A 173 -6.07 12.26 30.03
C PRO A 173 -4.58 12.59 30.22
N ALA A 174 -3.75 12.21 29.26
CA ALA A 174 -2.33 12.58 29.22
C ALA A 174 -2.03 13.35 27.92
N PRO A 175 -1.15 14.36 27.95
CA PRO A 175 -0.75 15.07 26.74
C PRO A 175 0.02 14.14 25.80
N ASP A 176 -0.33 14.12 24.51
CA ASP A 176 0.46 13.43 23.49
C ASP A 176 1.31 14.47 22.74
N CYS A 177 2.63 14.45 22.97
CA CYS A 177 3.59 15.29 22.21
C CYS A 177 3.44 15.13 20.71
N CYS A 178 2.98 13.98 20.27
CA CYS A 178 3.27 13.49 18.94
C CYS A 178 1.98 13.25 18.17
N SER A 179 0.88 13.81 18.68
CA SER A 179 -0.40 13.94 17.99
C SER A 179 -0.41 15.20 17.09
N PRO A 180 -0.95 15.13 15.86
CA PRO A 180 -0.96 16.24 14.89
C PRO A 180 -1.68 17.51 15.37
N VAL A 181 -2.60 17.40 16.32
CA VAL A 181 -3.42 18.51 16.84
C VAL A 181 -3.34 18.62 18.38
N GLY A 182 -2.26 18.14 18.99
CA GLY A 182 -2.09 18.18 20.45
C GLY A 182 -3.20 17.49 21.25
N ARG A 183 -3.81 16.43 20.69
CA ARG A 183 -4.82 15.63 21.39
C ARG A 183 -4.21 14.93 22.59
N ALA A 184 -5.06 14.62 23.56
CA ALA A 184 -4.66 13.74 24.64
C ALA A 184 -4.46 12.30 24.13
N ALA A 185 -3.53 11.58 24.74
CA ALA A 185 -3.36 10.14 24.60
C ALA A 185 -4.69 9.45 24.93
N SER A 186 -5.05 8.46 24.13
CA SER A 186 -6.31 7.73 24.27
C SER A 186 -6.04 6.23 24.23
N LEU A 187 -6.30 5.56 25.35
CA LEU A 187 -6.07 4.12 25.48
C LEU A 187 -6.87 3.33 24.44
N PHE A 188 -8.09 3.76 24.11
CA PHE A 188 -8.95 3.15 23.09
C PHE A 188 -8.37 3.19 21.67
N ARG A 189 -7.41 4.08 21.39
CA ARG A 189 -6.75 4.17 20.08
C ARG A 189 -5.52 3.27 19.99
N VAL A 190 -4.93 2.93 21.13
CA VAL A 190 -3.58 2.32 21.21
C VAL A 190 -3.59 0.98 21.96
N ALA A 191 -4.75 0.50 22.41
CA ALA A 191 -4.90 -0.78 23.09
C ALA A 191 -6.23 -1.44 22.73
N ALA A 192 -6.26 -2.77 22.80
CA ALA A 192 -7.42 -3.60 22.49
C ALA A 192 -7.64 -4.70 23.54
N LYS A 193 -8.77 -5.41 23.42
CA LYS A 193 -9.23 -6.42 24.39
C LYS A 193 -9.34 -5.84 25.81
N LEU A 194 -9.83 -4.60 25.91
CA LEU A 194 -9.91 -3.90 27.20
C LEU A 194 -10.94 -4.57 28.12
N ARG A 195 -10.60 -4.70 29.41
CA ARG A 195 -11.56 -5.05 30.45
C ARG A 195 -11.56 -3.98 31.53
N TYR A 196 -12.72 -3.81 32.13
CA TYR A 196 -12.99 -2.75 33.09
C TYR A 196 -13.24 -3.35 34.47
N ASP A 197 -12.86 -2.61 35.50
CA ASP A 197 -13.22 -2.93 36.87
C ASP A 197 -14.67 -2.50 37.19
N ALA A 198 -15.09 -2.71 38.44
CA ALA A 198 -16.43 -2.36 38.90
C ALA A 198 -16.71 -0.84 38.88
N SER A 199 -15.67 0.00 38.84
CA SER A 199 -15.79 1.47 38.76
C SER A 199 -15.87 1.99 37.32
N GLY A 200 -15.69 1.10 36.33
CA GLY A 200 -15.61 1.45 34.92
C GLY A 200 -14.24 1.93 34.47
N ALA A 201 -13.21 1.83 35.32
CA ALA A 201 -11.83 2.10 34.94
C ALA A 201 -11.23 0.89 34.19
N VAL A 202 -10.35 1.15 33.23
CA VAL A 202 -9.65 0.09 32.50
C VAL A 202 -8.64 -0.57 33.44
N ALA A 203 -8.80 -1.87 33.65
CA ALA A 203 -7.92 -2.68 34.49
C ALA A 203 -7.04 -3.64 33.68
N TYR A 204 -7.38 -3.86 32.40
CA TYR A 204 -6.74 -4.87 31.56
C TYR A 204 -6.70 -4.42 30.11
N ALA A 205 -5.58 -4.69 29.43
CA ALA A 205 -5.50 -4.71 27.97
C ALA A 205 -4.77 -5.97 27.52
N GLY A 206 -5.33 -6.65 26.53
CA GLY A 206 -4.72 -7.87 25.98
C GLY A 206 -3.78 -7.60 24.82
N SER A 207 -3.92 -6.46 24.13
CA SER A 207 -3.06 -6.11 22.99
C SER A 207 -2.78 -4.61 22.97
N LEU A 208 -1.59 -4.23 22.51
CA LEU A 208 -1.13 -2.85 22.36
C LEU A 208 -0.82 -2.57 20.88
N LYS A 209 -1.02 -1.32 20.46
CA LYS A 209 -0.76 -0.85 19.10
C LYS A 209 0.22 0.32 19.13
N PHE A 210 1.16 0.27 18.22
CA PHE A 210 2.12 1.32 17.92
C PHE A 210 1.92 1.73 16.47
N ASP A 211 1.69 3.01 16.23
CA ASP A 211 1.58 3.61 14.91
C ASP A 211 2.73 4.59 14.70
N PHE A 212 3.50 4.33 13.65
CA PHE A 212 4.53 5.21 13.13
C PHE A 212 4.01 5.81 11.83
N TYR A 213 3.92 7.13 11.77
CA TYR A 213 3.44 7.84 10.59
C TYR A 213 4.64 8.21 9.74
N LEU A 214 4.67 7.69 8.53
CA LEU A 214 5.70 7.90 7.55
C LEU A 214 5.20 8.92 6.52
N ASP A 215 6.07 9.83 6.16
CA ASP A 215 5.77 10.78 5.10
C ASP A 215 5.61 10.01 3.78
N ASN A 216 4.51 10.30 3.09
CA ASN A 216 4.20 9.72 1.79
C ASN A 216 4.71 10.59 0.64
N ASP A 217 5.27 11.76 0.93
CA ASP A 217 5.97 12.60 -0.05
C ASP A 217 7.34 11.98 -0.40
N ALA A 218 7.24 10.85 -1.11
CA ALA A 218 8.23 10.19 -1.94
C ALA A 218 9.67 10.68 -1.79
N HIS A 219 10.39 10.12 -0.82
CA HIS A 219 11.74 9.68 -1.14
C HIS A 219 11.64 8.76 -2.37
N GLU A 220 12.04 9.31 -3.52
CA GLU A 220 12.14 8.61 -4.80
C GLU A 220 10.81 8.10 -5.42
N LYS A 221 10.13 9.00 -6.13
CA LYS A 221 9.43 8.65 -7.39
C LYS A 221 10.40 8.15 -8.48
N THR A 222 11.54 7.51 -8.18
CA THR A 222 12.47 7.01 -9.22
C THR A 222 12.04 5.70 -9.84
N ASN A 223 10.97 5.09 -9.33
CA ASN A 223 10.18 4.10 -10.07
C ASN A 223 8.87 4.68 -10.65
N VAL A 224 8.71 6.00 -10.69
CA VAL A 224 7.81 6.61 -11.66
C VAL A 224 8.59 6.74 -12.96
N ASP A 225 8.29 5.83 -13.88
CA ASP A 225 8.70 5.98 -15.26
C ASP A 225 8.38 7.43 -15.72
N PRO A 226 9.39 8.23 -16.15
CA PRO A 226 9.18 9.59 -16.63
C PRO A 226 8.22 9.67 -17.84
N HIS A 227 7.85 8.55 -18.45
CA HIS A 227 6.80 8.47 -19.47
C HIS A 227 5.36 8.42 -18.91
N ALA A 228 5.14 8.11 -17.63
CA ALA A 228 3.79 8.09 -17.04
C ALA A 228 3.17 9.50 -16.93
N GLN A 229 3.99 10.55 -16.80
CA GLN A 229 3.52 11.95 -16.82
C GLN A 229 3.11 12.42 -18.23
N ARG A 230 3.44 11.66 -19.29
CA ARG A 230 3.14 12.04 -20.67
C ARG A 230 1.77 11.55 -21.17
N LEU A 231 1.01 10.84 -20.33
CA LEU A 231 -0.35 10.38 -20.66
C LEU A 231 -1.45 11.22 -19.99
N GLU A 232 -1.07 12.24 -19.21
CA GLU A 232 -2.01 13.21 -18.59
C GLU A 232 -1.94 14.59 -19.26
N ARG A 233 -1.44 14.68 -20.50
CA ARG A 233 -1.62 15.83 -21.41
C ARG A 233 -2.03 15.38 -22.80
#